data_AF-A0AAJ4YCM5-F1
#
_entry.id   AF-A0AAJ4YCM5-F1
#
_cell.length_a   1.000
_cell.length_b   1.000
_cell.length_c   1.000
_cell.angle_alpha   90.00
_cell.angle_beta   90.00
_cell.angle_gamma   90.00
#
_symmetry.space_group_name_H-M   'P 1'
#
loop_
_entity.id
_entity.type
_entity.pdbx_description
1 polymer ?
#
loop_
_entity_poly.entity_id
_entity_poly.type
_entity_poly.pdbx_seq_one_letter_code
_entity_poly.pdbx_strand_id
1 'polypeptide(L)'
;MTLPTQSTIVELDPTFAEMAAASFRLAGEGPELTPRERILLSLVADVCEQVLGMPYELHVRAALDQGIDADDLRELLRFISYDSGYPAALAALVRLAEIEREHGLPGPTGKGHEVNADGTGSPLPAAMRAQVQALDPGLADYMELQSRMRADMSRISVRERAFATMTVDVLYQTLQESFRAHVGRALGAGATPDEVRAAVRVTAPFGMTRTWRALNVLDALLTEREEREGKRTPDAA
;
A
#
# COMPACT_ATOMS: atom_id res chain seq x y z
N MET A 1 22.25 -3.77 -20.96
CA MET A 1 22.78 -4.39 -19.72
C MET A 1 21.81 -5.49 -19.34
N THR A 2 22.31 -6.69 -19.02
CA THR A 2 21.46 -7.76 -18.48
C THR A 2 21.00 -7.34 -17.09
N LEU A 3 19.71 -7.42 -16.83
CA LEU A 3 19.14 -6.93 -15.60
C LEU A 3 19.29 -7.96 -14.47
N PRO A 4 19.40 -7.48 -13.23
CA PRO A 4 19.71 -8.34 -12.13
C PRO A 4 18.56 -9.30 -11.82
N THR A 5 18.87 -10.58 -11.81
CA THR A 5 17.94 -11.66 -11.48
C THR A 5 18.26 -12.21 -10.09
N GLN A 6 17.50 -13.19 -9.60
CA GLN A 6 17.92 -13.92 -8.40
C GLN A 6 19.34 -14.49 -8.53
N SER A 7 19.78 -14.88 -9.73
CA SER A 7 21.16 -15.33 -9.94
C SER A 7 22.17 -14.19 -9.77
N THR A 8 21.79 -12.95 -10.08
CA THR A 8 22.64 -11.78 -9.83
C THR A 8 22.83 -11.50 -8.35
N ILE A 9 21.81 -11.70 -7.51
CA ILE A 9 21.96 -11.58 -6.05
C ILE A 9 22.92 -12.66 -5.54
N VAL A 10 22.79 -13.90 -6.03
CA VAL A 10 23.69 -15.02 -5.68
C VAL A 10 25.14 -14.74 -6.11
N GLU A 11 25.34 -14.15 -7.29
CA GLU A 11 26.66 -13.73 -7.78
C GLU A 11 27.28 -12.63 -6.93
N LEU A 12 26.47 -11.70 -6.40
CA LEU A 12 26.93 -10.65 -5.50
C LEU A 12 27.28 -11.19 -4.12
N ASP A 13 26.36 -11.96 -3.52
CA ASP A 13 26.54 -12.61 -2.22
C ASP A 13 25.52 -13.76 -2.05
N PRO A 14 25.95 -15.04 -2.06
CA PRO A 14 25.06 -16.18 -1.91
C PRO A 14 24.42 -16.26 -0.52
N THR A 15 25.10 -15.80 0.53
CA THR A 15 24.56 -15.77 1.89
C THR A 15 23.45 -14.72 1.99
N PHE A 16 23.67 -13.54 1.42
CA PHE A 16 22.63 -12.52 1.35
C PHE A 16 21.41 -13.01 0.54
N ALA A 17 21.64 -13.70 -0.58
CA ALA A 17 20.56 -14.29 -1.38
C ALA A 17 19.71 -15.29 -0.57
N GLU A 18 20.37 -16.17 0.21
CA GLU A 18 19.69 -17.11 1.09
C GLU A 18 18.88 -16.39 2.18
N MET A 19 19.47 -15.39 2.83
CA MET A 19 18.80 -14.58 3.86
C MET A 19 17.58 -13.85 3.30
N ALA A 20 17.71 -13.23 2.12
CA ALA A 20 16.62 -12.52 1.47
C ALA A 20 15.49 -13.51 1.10
N ALA A 21 15.82 -14.63 0.44
CA ALA A 21 14.84 -15.63 0.07
C ALA A 21 14.08 -16.19 1.28
N ALA A 22 14.77 -16.49 2.38
CA ALA A 22 14.14 -16.96 3.61
C ALA A 22 13.22 -15.88 4.22
N SER A 23 13.67 -14.63 4.25
CA SER A 23 12.93 -13.50 4.84
C SER A 23 11.64 -13.19 4.08
N PHE A 24 11.73 -13.06 2.75
CA PHE A 24 10.57 -12.76 1.91
C PHE A 24 9.59 -13.94 1.84
N ARG A 25 10.09 -15.19 1.85
CA ARG A 25 9.23 -16.38 1.94
C ARG A 25 8.42 -16.39 3.23
N LEU A 26 9.08 -16.27 4.39
CA LEU A 26 8.40 -16.32 5.69
C LEU A 26 7.42 -15.15 5.88
N ALA A 27 7.79 -13.93 5.47
CA ALA A 27 6.88 -12.79 5.51
C ALA A 27 5.69 -12.95 4.54
N GLY A 28 5.90 -13.68 3.45
CA GLY A 28 4.94 -14.00 2.40
C GLY A 28 4.08 -15.25 2.62
N GLU A 29 4.28 -15.98 3.71
CA GLU A 29 3.51 -17.20 4.01
C GLU A 29 2.09 -16.89 4.53
N GLY A 30 1.20 -17.89 4.43
CA GLY A 30 -0.16 -17.85 4.97
C GLY A 30 -1.28 -17.57 3.95
N PRO A 31 -2.54 -17.97 4.25
CA PRO A 31 -3.68 -17.77 3.37
C PRO A 31 -4.31 -16.36 3.45
N GLU A 32 -3.87 -15.51 4.38
CA GLU A 32 -4.54 -14.24 4.73
C GLU A 32 -4.40 -13.14 3.66
N LEU A 33 -3.35 -13.22 2.81
CA LEU A 33 -3.17 -12.33 1.68
C LEU A 33 -3.01 -13.13 0.39
N THR A 34 -3.71 -12.68 -0.64
CA THR A 34 -3.56 -13.20 -2.00
C THR A 34 -2.16 -12.87 -2.57
N PRO A 35 -1.66 -13.64 -3.55
CA PRO A 35 -0.41 -13.32 -4.24
C PRO A 35 -0.40 -11.89 -4.83
N ARG A 36 -1.55 -11.47 -5.40
CA ARG A 36 -1.77 -10.12 -5.94
C ARG A 36 -1.60 -9.05 -4.86
N GLU A 37 -2.23 -9.19 -3.71
CA GLU A 37 -2.07 -8.23 -2.62
C GLU A 37 -0.62 -8.14 -2.17
N ARG A 38 0.05 -9.28 -1.94
CA ARG A 38 1.45 -9.31 -1.49
C ARG A 38 2.38 -8.57 -2.44
N ILE A 39 2.25 -8.80 -3.75
CA ILE A 39 3.13 -8.13 -4.72
C ILE A 39 2.83 -6.64 -4.85
N LEU A 40 1.56 -6.22 -4.72
CA LEU A 40 1.21 -4.79 -4.65
C LEU A 40 1.84 -4.14 -3.42
N LEU A 41 1.82 -4.78 -2.25
CA LEU A 41 2.43 -4.22 -1.03
C LEU A 41 3.96 -4.14 -1.13
N SER A 42 4.62 -5.11 -1.76
CA SER A 42 6.06 -5.03 -2.06
C SER A 42 6.39 -3.83 -2.96
N LEU A 43 5.59 -3.60 -4.01
CA LEU A 43 5.76 -2.45 -4.89
C LEU A 43 5.57 -1.12 -4.16
N VAL A 44 4.57 -1.02 -3.28
CA VAL A 44 4.37 0.17 -2.43
C VAL A 44 5.58 0.36 -1.53
N ALA A 45 6.15 -0.72 -0.99
CA ALA A 45 7.31 -0.64 -0.12
C ALA A 45 8.55 -0.11 -0.84
N ASP A 46 8.85 -0.61 -2.04
CA ASP A 46 9.95 -0.09 -2.87
C ASP A 46 9.78 1.40 -3.17
N VAL A 47 8.55 1.84 -3.45
CA VAL A 47 8.23 3.25 -3.70
C VAL A 47 8.49 4.08 -2.44
N CYS A 48 8.07 3.61 -1.26
CA CYS A 48 8.28 4.35 -0.01
C CYS A 48 9.77 4.49 0.32
N GLU A 49 10.56 3.42 0.14
CA GLU A 49 12.00 3.42 0.39
C GLU A 49 12.81 4.13 -0.71
N GLN A 50 12.17 4.47 -1.84
CA GLN A 50 12.83 4.98 -3.05
C GLN A 50 13.89 4.02 -3.61
N VAL A 51 13.68 2.71 -3.42
CA VAL A 51 14.57 1.64 -3.91
C VAL A 51 14.07 1.15 -5.27
N LEU A 52 14.22 2.00 -6.30
CA LEU A 52 13.69 1.77 -7.64
C LEU A 52 14.65 1.02 -8.58
N GLY A 53 15.69 0.39 -8.03
CA GLY A 53 16.66 -0.41 -8.78
C GLY A 53 16.21 -1.87 -8.96
N MET A 54 17.13 -2.80 -8.70
CA MET A 54 16.91 -4.25 -8.81
C MET A 54 15.63 -4.74 -8.10
N PRO A 55 15.34 -4.38 -6.83
CA PRO A 55 14.17 -4.92 -6.13
C PRO A 55 12.84 -4.53 -6.78
N TYR A 56 12.67 -3.24 -7.09
CA TYR A 56 11.47 -2.74 -7.76
C TYR A 56 11.24 -3.41 -9.10
N GLU A 57 12.30 -3.61 -9.89
CA GLU A 57 12.18 -4.28 -11.16
C GLU A 57 11.75 -5.74 -11.05
N LEU A 58 12.32 -6.49 -10.09
CA LEU A 58 11.90 -7.86 -9.81
C LEU A 58 10.43 -7.91 -9.41
N HIS A 59 9.97 -6.97 -8.58
CA HIS A 59 8.57 -6.91 -8.17
C HIS A 59 7.63 -6.51 -9.32
N VAL A 60 8.01 -5.57 -10.20
CA VAL A 60 7.23 -5.21 -11.39
C VAL A 60 7.05 -6.42 -12.31
N ARG A 61 8.13 -7.17 -12.58
CA ARG A 61 8.06 -8.36 -13.42
C ARG A 61 7.20 -9.45 -12.79
N ALA A 62 7.38 -9.70 -11.49
CA ALA A 62 6.56 -10.66 -10.75
C ALA A 62 5.08 -10.27 -10.71
N ALA A 63 4.76 -8.97 -10.71
CA ALA A 63 3.38 -8.49 -10.82
C ALA A 63 2.77 -8.80 -12.19
N LEU A 64 3.52 -8.51 -13.26
CA LEU A 64 3.09 -8.81 -14.64
C LEU A 64 2.91 -10.32 -14.88
N ASP A 65 3.82 -11.14 -14.36
CA ASP A 65 3.73 -12.61 -14.45
C ASP A 65 2.48 -13.16 -13.73
N GLN A 66 1.96 -12.44 -12.73
CA GLN A 66 0.71 -12.73 -12.03
C GLN A 66 -0.54 -12.14 -12.70
N GLY A 67 -0.40 -11.53 -13.87
CA GLY A 67 -1.50 -10.95 -14.64
C GLY A 67 -1.95 -9.56 -14.15
N ILE A 68 -1.16 -8.90 -13.30
CA ILE A 68 -1.36 -7.48 -12.96
C ILE A 68 -0.88 -6.66 -14.15
N ASP A 69 -1.77 -5.95 -14.85
CA ASP A 69 -1.37 -5.24 -16.07
C ASP A 69 -0.76 -3.85 -15.81
N ALA A 70 -0.24 -3.23 -16.88
CA ALA A 70 0.41 -1.92 -16.82
C ALA A 70 -0.51 -0.77 -16.36
N ASP A 71 -1.83 -0.91 -16.52
CA ASP A 71 -2.80 0.09 -16.07
C ASP A 71 -3.13 -0.10 -14.57
N ASP A 72 -3.14 -1.34 -14.06
CA ASP A 72 -3.23 -1.63 -12.62
C ASP A 72 -2.05 -1.00 -11.86
N LEU A 73 -0.82 -1.21 -12.35
CA LEU A 73 0.40 -0.67 -11.74
C LEU A 73 0.38 0.87 -11.72
N ARG A 74 -0.10 1.50 -12.79
CA ARG A 74 -0.25 2.96 -12.83
C ARG A 74 -1.36 3.45 -11.90
N GLU A 75 -2.46 2.71 -11.76
CA GLU A 75 -3.49 3.08 -10.79
C GLU A 75 -2.98 2.96 -9.34
N LEU A 76 -2.18 1.94 -9.01
CA LEU A 76 -1.49 1.84 -7.72
C LEU A 76 -0.64 3.08 -7.45
N LEU A 77 0.24 3.46 -8.39
CA LEU A 77 1.12 4.63 -8.23
C LEU A 77 0.33 5.95 -8.09
N ARG A 78 -0.71 6.14 -8.90
CA ARG A 78 -1.62 7.30 -8.77
C ARG A 78 -2.30 7.31 -7.40
N PHE A 79 -2.74 6.16 -6.93
CA PHE A 79 -3.43 6.05 -5.66
C PHE A 79 -2.51 6.43 -4.49
N ILE A 80 -1.35 5.77 -4.36
CA ILE A 80 -0.45 5.99 -3.24
C ILE A 80 0.25 7.34 -3.26
N SER A 81 0.32 8.03 -4.40
CA SER A 81 1.01 9.34 -4.53
C SER A 81 0.55 10.41 -3.53
N TYR A 82 -0.65 10.29 -2.97
CA TYR A 82 -1.13 11.17 -1.92
C TYR A 82 -0.39 10.93 -0.58
N ASP A 83 -0.20 9.66 -0.21
CA ASP A 83 0.42 9.26 1.06
C ASP A 83 1.95 9.10 0.94
N SER A 84 2.42 8.52 -0.17
CA SER A 84 3.86 8.36 -0.45
C SER A 84 4.52 9.64 -0.96
N GLY A 85 3.71 10.60 -1.42
CA GLY A 85 4.15 11.84 -2.06
C GLY A 85 4.28 11.73 -3.58
N TYR A 86 3.84 12.77 -4.28
CA TYR A 86 3.89 12.85 -5.75
C TYR A 86 5.30 12.67 -6.32
N PRO A 87 6.38 13.24 -5.75
CA PRO A 87 7.74 13.00 -6.27
C PRO A 87 8.16 11.53 -6.22
N ALA A 88 7.87 10.83 -5.11
CA ALA A 88 8.19 9.42 -4.94
C ALA A 88 7.44 8.53 -5.95
N ALA A 89 6.13 8.79 -6.11
CA ALA A 89 5.30 8.08 -7.08
C ALA A 89 5.70 8.38 -8.54
N LEU A 90 6.11 9.62 -8.84
CA LEU A 90 6.60 10.00 -10.17
C LEU A 90 7.91 9.29 -10.50
N ALA A 91 8.86 9.22 -9.56
CA ALA A 91 10.10 8.49 -9.76
C ALA A 91 9.84 7.01 -10.08
N ALA A 92 8.91 6.39 -9.35
CA ALA A 92 8.49 5.02 -9.62
C ALA A 92 7.80 4.86 -10.98
N LEU A 93 6.96 5.82 -11.38
CA LEU A 93 6.31 5.81 -12.69
C LEU A 93 7.31 5.92 -13.85
N VAL A 94 8.33 6.77 -13.70
CA VAL A 94 9.44 6.87 -14.67
C VAL A 94 10.16 5.53 -14.78
N ARG A 95 10.52 4.92 -13.64
CA ARG A 95 11.20 3.62 -13.65
C ARG A 95 10.34 2.50 -14.21
N LEU A 96 9.04 2.46 -13.90
CA LEU A 96 8.11 1.49 -14.48
C LEU A 96 8.12 1.58 -16.01
N ALA A 97 8.02 2.79 -16.57
CA ALA A 97 8.07 2.99 -18.01
C ALA A 97 9.41 2.59 -18.65
N GLU A 98 10.53 2.73 -17.92
CA GLU A 98 11.84 2.24 -18.35
C GLU A 98 11.89 0.71 -18.41
N ILE A 99 11.46 0.04 -17.34
CA ILE A 99 11.41 -1.43 -17.25
C ILE A 99 10.56 -1.98 -18.42
N GLU A 100 9.41 -1.38 -18.67
CA GLU A 100 8.54 -1.79 -19.79
C GLU A 100 9.26 -1.73 -21.14
N ARG A 101 10.01 -0.65 -21.40
CA ARG A 101 10.79 -0.50 -22.64
C ARG A 101 11.99 -1.44 -22.71
N GLU A 102 12.72 -1.57 -21.60
CA GLU A 102 13.93 -2.42 -21.50
C GLU A 102 13.62 -3.89 -21.78
N HIS A 103 12.43 -4.35 -21.37
CA HIS A 103 12.02 -5.76 -21.47
C HIS A 103 10.97 -6.04 -22.55
N GLY A 104 10.54 -5.03 -23.30
CA GLY A 104 9.47 -5.19 -24.29
C GLY A 104 8.15 -5.65 -23.68
N LEU A 105 7.85 -5.22 -22.45
CA LEU A 105 6.63 -5.58 -21.74
C LEU A 105 5.45 -4.76 -22.27
N PRO A 106 4.21 -5.27 -22.17
CA PRO A 106 3.03 -4.50 -22.55
C PRO A 106 2.96 -3.18 -21.77
N GLY A 107 2.96 -2.06 -22.48
CA GLY A 107 2.73 -0.74 -21.89
C GLY A 107 1.25 -0.50 -21.53
N PRO A 108 0.93 0.70 -21.03
CA PRO A 108 -0.43 1.03 -20.62
C PRO A 108 -1.38 1.06 -21.82
N THR A 109 -2.62 0.62 -21.62
CA THR A 109 -3.66 0.71 -22.68
C THR A 109 -4.38 2.06 -22.66
N GLY A 110 -4.05 2.91 -21.69
CA GLY A 110 -4.67 4.22 -21.50
C GLY A 110 -5.91 4.16 -20.60
N LYS A 111 -6.23 3.00 -20.02
CA LYS A 111 -7.34 2.89 -19.06
C LYS A 111 -6.99 3.58 -17.75
N GLY A 112 -7.92 4.36 -17.23
CA GLY A 112 -7.82 5.08 -15.96
C GLY A 112 -9.19 5.54 -15.49
N HIS A 113 -9.24 6.09 -14.29
CA HIS A 113 -10.42 6.74 -13.73
C HIS A 113 -10.50 8.21 -14.21
N GLU A 114 -11.69 8.78 -14.14
CA GLU A 114 -11.91 10.21 -14.36
C GLU A 114 -11.41 11.02 -13.16
N VAL A 115 -10.66 12.08 -13.41
CA VAL A 115 -10.13 12.95 -12.35
C VAL A 115 -11.14 14.05 -12.03
N ASN A 116 -11.75 13.97 -10.86
CA ASN A 116 -12.66 14.99 -10.36
C ASN A 116 -11.92 16.14 -9.65
N ALA A 117 -11.21 16.99 -10.39
CA ALA A 117 -10.46 18.11 -9.81
C ALA A 117 -11.37 19.27 -9.37
N ASP A 118 -12.34 19.62 -10.22
CA ASP A 118 -13.18 20.82 -10.10
C ASP A 118 -14.52 20.58 -9.41
N GLY A 119 -14.87 19.33 -9.11
CA GLY A 119 -16.10 19.01 -8.42
C GLY A 119 -16.05 19.24 -6.92
N THR A 120 -17.19 19.02 -6.28
CA THR A 120 -17.40 19.22 -4.84
C THR A 120 -17.65 17.90 -4.11
N GLY A 121 -17.41 17.88 -2.80
CA GLY A 121 -17.62 16.71 -1.97
C GLY A 121 -16.39 15.81 -1.90
N SER A 122 -16.43 14.84 -0.99
CA SER A 122 -15.30 13.95 -0.71
C SER A 122 -15.79 12.67 -0.03
N PRO A 123 -15.24 11.49 -0.40
CA PRO A 123 -15.51 10.25 0.31
C PRO A 123 -14.78 10.15 1.67
N LEU A 124 -14.01 11.17 2.07
CA LEU A 124 -13.42 11.19 3.41
C LEU A 124 -14.52 11.15 4.50
N PRO A 125 -14.32 10.35 5.57
CA PRO A 125 -15.26 10.32 6.69
C PRO A 125 -15.51 11.70 7.28
N ALA A 126 -16.78 12.04 7.56
CA ALA A 126 -17.17 13.36 8.04
C ALA A 126 -16.41 13.79 9.32
N ALA A 127 -16.16 12.86 10.23
CA ALA A 127 -15.38 13.13 11.45
C ALA A 127 -13.93 13.52 11.13
N MET A 128 -13.29 12.84 10.17
CA MET A 128 -11.93 13.17 9.72
C MET A 128 -11.91 14.55 9.05
N ARG A 129 -12.89 14.83 8.18
CA ARG A 129 -13.00 16.15 7.54
C ARG A 129 -13.16 17.27 8.57
N ALA A 130 -14.03 17.08 9.56
CA ALA A 130 -14.22 18.04 10.65
C ALA A 130 -12.95 18.24 11.48
N GLN A 131 -12.21 17.17 11.77
CA GLN A 131 -10.94 17.24 12.51
C GLN A 131 -9.89 18.06 11.74
N VAL A 132 -9.70 17.79 10.46
CA VAL A 132 -8.71 18.51 9.64
C VAL A 132 -9.15 19.94 9.40
N GLN A 133 -10.45 20.20 9.17
CA GLN A 133 -11.00 21.54 9.04
C GLN A 133 -10.74 22.41 10.29
N ALA A 134 -10.85 21.82 11.48
CA ALA A 134 -10.57 22.52 12.74
C ALA A 134 -9.07 22.76 12.94
N LEU A 135 -8.20 21.93 12.34
CA LEU A 135 -6.75 22.07 12.41
C LEU A 135 -6.25 23.13 11.42
N ASP A 136 -6.61 22.99 10.15
CA ASP A 136 -6.24 23.90 9.06
C ASP A 136 -7.24 23.77 7.89
N PRO A 137 -8.02 24.83 7.57
CA PRO A 137 -8.98 24.81 6.47
C PRO A 137 -8.36 24.56 5.08
N GLY A 138 -7.16 25.08 4.81
CA GLY A 138 -6.52 24.91 3.51
C GLY A 138 -6.06 23.47 3.29
N LEU A 139 -5.58 22.82 4.35
CA LEU A 139 -5.26 21.40 4.35
C LEU A 139 -6.53 20.56 4.17
N ALA A 140 -7.65 20.93 4.81
CA ALA A 140 -8.91 20.23 4.63
C ALA A 140 -9.38 20.27 3.17
N ASP A 141 -9.35 21.45 2.54
CA ASP A 141 -9.66 21.62 1.11
C ASP A 141 -8.76 20.75 0.22
N TYR A 142 -7.45 20.69 0.55
CA TYR A 142 -6.48 19.86 -0.15
C TYR A 142 -6.77 18.36 0.02
N MET A 143 -7.08 17.90 1.24
CA MET A 143 -7.42 16.50 1.51
C MET A 143 -8.72 16.10 0.79
N GLU A 144 -9.72 16.99 0.76
CA GLU A 144 -10.94 16.77 0.00
C GLU A 144 -10.65 16.63 -1.50
N LEU A 145 -9.78 17.48 -2.07
CA LEU A 145 -9.31 17.39 -3.46
C LEU A 145 -8.66 16.06 -3.76
N GLN A 146 -7.69 15.66 -2.95
CA GLN A 146 -6.95 14.42 -3.17
C GLN A 146 -7.86 13.19 -3.07
N SER A 147 -8.85 13.24 -2.16
CA SER A 147 -9.81 12.15 -1.99
C SER A 147 -10.76 12.00 -3.17
N ARG A 148 -11.36 13.10 -3.65
CA ARG A 148 -12.31 13.04 -4.79
C ARG A 148 -11.66 12.67 -6.10
N MET A 149 -10.41 13.10 -6.34
CA MET A 149 -9.66 12.71 -7.55
C MET A 149 -9.44 11.20 -7.65
N ARG A 150 -9.57 10.45 -6.54
CA ARG A 150 -9.35 9.00 -6.47
C ARG A 150 -10.63 8.20 -6.25
N ALA A 151 -11.80 8.85 -6.23
CA ALA A 151 -13.06 8.23 -5.84
C ALA A 151 -13.47 7.08 -6.78
N ASP A 152 -13.24 7.28 -8.09
CA ASP A 152 -13.67 6.35 -9.15
C ASP A 152 -12.59 5.34 -9.57
N MET A 153 -11.50 5.23 -8.81
CA MET A 153 -10.51 4.16 -8.99
C MET A 153 -11.15 2.79 -8.75
N SER A 154 -10.92 1.85 -9.66
CA SER A 154 -11.62 0.57 -9.69
C SER A 154 -10.76 -0.64 -10.07
N ARG A 155 -9.55 -0.43 -10.58
CA ARG A 155 -8.60 -1.48 -10.96
C ARG A 155 -7.90 -2.11 -9.75
N ILE A 156 -7.70 -1.32 -8.71
CA ILE A 156 -7.33 -1.79 -7.38
C ILE A 156 -8.53 -1.68 -6.45
N SER A 157 -8.90 -2.76 -5.79
CA SER A 157 -10.06 -2.85 -4.89
C SER A 157 -9.92 -1.93 -3.67
N VAL A 158 -11.02 -1.64 -2.99
CA VAL A 158 -11.00 -0.86 -1.73
C VAL A 158 -10.11 -1.51 -0.67
N ARG A 159 -10.08 -2.84 -0.63
CA ARG A 159 -9.25 -3.64 0.27
C ARG A 159 -7.77 -3.50 -0.06
N GLU A 160 -7.37 -3.69 -1.33
CA GLU A 160 -5.99 -3.49 -1.78
C GLU A 160 -5.51 -2.06 -1.50
N ARG A 161 -6.39 -1.07 -1.73
CA ARG A 161 -6.12 0.33 -1.41
C ARG A 161 -5.87 0.55 0.08
N ALA A 162 -6.67 -0.05 0.95
CA ALA A 162 -6.47 0.07 2.39
C ALA A 162 -5.15 -0.56 2.86
N PHE A 163 -4.79 -1.73 2.33
CA PHE A 163 -3.49 -2.35 2.63
C PHE A 163 -2.31 -1.56 2.07
N ALA A 164 -2.44 -0.99 0.87
CA ALA A 164 -1.43 -0.13 0.27
C ALA A 164 -1.15 1.10 1.15
N THR A 165 -2.19 1.83 1.59
CA THR A 165 -1.99 2.99 2.47
C THR A 165 -1.45 2.60 3.85
N MET A 166 -1.87 1.45 4.41
CA MET A 166 -1.27 0.94 5.65
C MET A 166 0.23 0.65 5.48
N THR A 167 0.65 0.14 4.32
CA THR A 167 2.08 -0.10 4.03
C THR A 167 2.87 1.21 4.02
N VAL A 168 2.31 2.26 3.40
CA VAL A 168 2.90 3.61 3.48
C VAL A 168 3.01 4.06 4.94
N ASP A 169 1.96 3.89 5.74
CA ASP A 169 1.98 4.30 7.15
C ASP A 169 3.06 3.57 7.96
N VAL A 170 3.23 2.26 7.72
CA VAL A 170 4.27 1.48 8.39
C VAL A 170 5.65 1.97 8.01
N LEU A 171 5.92 2.22 6.72
CA LEU A 171 7.27 2.59 6.27
C LEU A 171 7.62 4.04 6.62
N TYR A 172 6.66 4.95 6.59
CA TYR A 172 6.83 6.34 7.00
C TYR A 172 6.59 6.59 8.49
N GLN A 173 6.19 5.56 9.24
CA GLN A 173 5.92 5.62 10.68
C GLN A 173 4.80 6.60 11.06
N THR A 174 3.83 6.84 10.16
CA THR A 174 2.62 7.64 10.40
C THR A 174 1.53 6.79 11.09
N LEU A 175 1.88 6.25 12.27
CA LEU A 175 1.09 5.24 12.97
C LEU A 175 -0.05 5.79 13.85
N GLN A 176 -0.45 7.05 13.66
CA GLN A 176 -1.44 7.73 14.49
C GLN A 176 -2.78 7.83 13.74
N GLU A 177 -3.19 9.03 13.31
CA GLU A 177 -4.49 9.29 12.71
C GLU A 177 -4.67 8.53 11.38
N SER A 178 -3.67 8.56 10.49
CA SER A 178 -3.73 7.93 9.18
C SER A 178 -3.78 6.41 9.28
N PHE A 179 -2.86 5.79 10.02
CA PHE A 179 -2.85 4.33 10.22
C PHE A 179 -4.16 3.83 10.84
N ARG A 180 -4.69 4.54 11.84
CA ARG A 180 -5.99 4.21 12.43
C ARG A 180 -7.12 4.26 11.40
N ALA A 181 -7.14 5.29 10.56
CA ALA A 181 -8.14 5.42 9.50
C ALA A 181 -8.01 4.32 8.44
N HIS A 182 -6.79 3.97 8.03
CA HIS A 182 -6.54 2.95 7.02
C HIS A 182 -6.82 1.53 7.53
N VAL A 183 -6.51 1.22 8.80
CA VAL A 183 -6.97 -0.01 9.47
C VAL A 183 -8.50 -0.06 9.51
N GLY A 184 -9.16 1.05 9.87
CA GLY A 184 -10.61 1.15 9.84
C GLY A 184 -11.20 0.90 8.44
N ARG A 185 -10.56 1.43 7.39
CA ARG A 185 -10.94 1.22 5.99
C ARG A 185 -10.76 -0.24 5.56
N ALA A 186 -9.67 -0.90 5.95
CA ALA A 186 -9.43 -2.31 5.64
C ALA A 186 -10.53 -3.20 6.24
N LEU A 187 -10.80 -3.02 7.54
CA LEU A 187 -11.86 -3.76 8.25
C LEU A 187 -13.25 -3.44 7.68
N GLY A 188 -13.53 -2.17 7.33
CA GLY A 188 -14.77 -1.75 6.69
C GLY A 188 -14.95 -2.30 5.27
N ALA A 189 -13.86 -2.65 4.58
CA ALA A 189 -13.86 -3.34 3.29
C ALA A 189 -13.98 -4.86 3.43
N GLY A 190 -14.23 -5.37 4.64
CA GLY A 190 -14.44 -6.80 4.91
C GLY A 190 -13.17 -7.56 5.29
N ALA A 191 -12.03 -6.90 5.52
CA ALA A 191 -10.85 -7.58 6.03
C ALA A 191 -11.05 -8.05 7.48
N THR A 192 -10.55 -9.24 7.79
CA THR A 192 -10.48 -9.75 9.15
C THR A 192 -9.27 -9.16 9.88
N PRO A 193 -9.25 -9.17 11.23
CA PRO A 193 -8.09 -8.75 12.01
C PRO A 193 -6.79 -9.48 11.61
N ASP A 194 -6.86 -10.77 11.26
CA ASP A 194 -5.68 -11.55 10.88
C ASP A 194 -5.14 -11.16 9.51
N GLU A 195 -6.01 -10.78 8.57
CA GLU A 195 -5.59 -10.24 7.27
C GLU A 195 -4.95 -8.86 7.40
N VAL A 196 -5.48 -8.01 8.28
CA VAL A 196 -4.86 -6.70 8.61
C VAL A 196 -3.49 -6.91 9.28
N ARG A 197 -3.36 -7.88 10.19
CA ARG A 197 -2.06 -8.26 10.78
C ARG A 197 -1.10 -8.79 9.73
N ALA A 198 -1.56 -9.59 8.77
CA ALA A 198 -0.74 -10.10 7.68
C ALA A 198 -0.25 -8.98 6.76
N ALA A 199 -1.11 -8.00 6.43
CA ALA A 199 -0.75 -6.82 5.64
C ALA A 199 0.34 -5.96 6.32
N VAL A 200 0.35 -5.89 7.65
CA VAL A 200 1.47 -5.27 8.38
C VAL A 200 2.70 -6.19 8.39
N ARG A 201 2.53 -7.50 8.63
CA ARG A 201 3.65 -8.45 8.75
C ARG A 201 4.49 -8.52 7.48
N VAL A 202 3.88 -8.43 6.29
CA VAL A 202 4.58 -8.53 5.01
C VAL A 202 5.53 -7.35 4.76
N THR A 203 5.45 -6.27 5.54
CA THR A 203 6.43 -5.17 5.47
C THR A 203 7.76 -5.47 6.19
N ALA A 204 7.84 -6.58 6.93
CA ALA A 204 9.02 -6.91 7.74
C ALA A 204 10.35 -6.98 6.96
N PRO A 205 10.41 -7.54 5.74
CA PRO A 205 11.64 -7.54 4.93
C PRO A 205 12.14 -6.14 4.56
N PHE A 206 11.24 -5.15 4.54
CA PHE A 206 11.55 -3.74 4.25
C PHE A 206 11.88 -2.94 5.51
N GLY A 207 11.75 -3.53 6.70
CA GLY A 207 12.06 -2.87 7.96
C GLY A 207 11.40 -3.55 9.15
N MET A 208 12.13 -4.46 9.79
CA MET A 208 11.61 -5.26 10.90
C MET A 208 11.18 -4.42 12.11
N THR A 209 11.95 -3.40 12.49
CA THR A 209 11.65 -2.56 13.66
C THR A 209 10.43 -1.65 13.44
N ARG A 210 10.29 -1.11 12.22
CA ARG A 210 9.10 -0.36 11.78
C ARG A 210 7.85 -1.22 11.81
N THR A 211 7.98 -2.45 11.30
CA THR A 211 6.90 -3.46 11.29
C THR A 211 6.50 -3.86 12.71
N TRP A 212 7.48 -4.15 13.58
CA TRP A 212 7.22 -4.48 14.97
C TRP A 212 6.48 -3.36 15.70
N ARG A 213 6.90 -2.10 15.49
CA ARG A 213 6.18 -0.94 16.04
C ARG A 213 4.74 -0.88 15.56
N ALA A 214 4.51 -1.04 14.25
CA ALA A 214 3.18 -1.02 13.67
C ALA A 214 2.29 -2.14 14.21
N LEU A 215 2.84 -3.34 14.46
CA LEU A 215 2.09 -4.45 15.07
C LEU A 215 1.64 -4.13 16.52
N ASN A 216 2.50 -3.49 17.32
CA ASN A 216 2.09 -3.06 18.67
C ASN A 216 0.94 -2.05 18.62
N VAL A 217 1.01 -1.09 17.69
CA VAL A 217 -0.06 -0.10 17.50
C VAL A 217 -1.34 -0.76 17.00
N LEU A 218 -1.23 -1.66 16.02
CA LEU A 218 -2.36 -2.40 15.48
C LEU A 218 -3.07 -3.22 16.56
N ASP A 219 -2.32 -3.89 17.42
CA ASP A 219 -2.90 -4.71 18.49
C ASP A 219 -3.72 -3.87 19.47
N ALA A 220 -3.21 -2.69 19.85
CA ALA A 220 -3.97 -1.73 20.66
C ALA A 220 -5.24 -1.25 19.95
N LEU A 221 -5.17 -0.94 18.65
CA LEU A 221 -6.32 -0.50 17.86
C LEU A 221 -7.42 -1.58 17.76
N LEU A 222 -7.03 -2.84 17.56
CA LEU A 222 -7.96 -3.97 17.50
C LEU A 222 -8.60 -4.22 18.87
N THR A 223 -7.82 -4.20 19.95
CA THR A 223 -8.31 -4.34 21.33
C THR A 223 -9.34 -3.26 21.68
N GLU A 224 -9.00 -1.97 21.43
CA GLU A 224 -9.93 -0.87 21.66
C GLU A 224 -11.25 -1.02 20.89
N ARG A 225 -11.19 -1.60 19.69
CA ARG A 225 -12.37 -1.83 18.87
C ARG A 225 -13.25 -2.94 19.44
N GLU A 226 -12.66 -4.07 19.80
CA GLU A 226 -13.36 -5.20 20.42
C GLU A 226 -14.08 -4.76 21.70
N GLU A 227 -13.43 -3.95 22.53
CA GLU A 227 -14.06 -3.38 23.73
C GLU A 227 -15.25 -2.48 23.41
N ARG A 228 -15.16 -1.65 22.36
CA ARG A 228 -16.26 -0.78 21.93
C ARG A 228 -17.42 -1.58 21.36
N GLU A 229 -17.14 -2.64 20.61
CA GLU A 229 -18.16 -3.54 20.05
C GLU A 229 -18.84 -4.33 21.18
N GLY A 230 -18.09 -4.87 22.14
CA GLY A 230 -18.64 -5.58 23.31
C GLY A 230 -19.47 -4.69 24.23
N LYS A 231 -19.10 -3.41 24.40
CA LYS A 231 -19.90 -2.41 25.15
C LYS A 231 -21.19 -2.00 24.44
N ARG A 232 -21.34 -2.26 23.15
CA ARG A 232 -22.53 -1.90 22.35
C ARG A 232 -23.61 -3.00 22.34
N THR A 233 -23.28 -4.19 22.85
CA THR A 233 -24.16 -5.37 22.92
C THR A 233 -24.96 -5.58 24.23
N PRO A 234 -24.89 -4.77 25.33
CA PRO A 234 -25.58 -5.14 26.57
C PRO A 234 -27.08 -4.77 26.66
N ASP A 235 -27.68 -4.08 25.68
CA ASP A 235 -29.09 -3.61 25.76
C ASP A 235 -30.11 -4.40 24.90
N ALA A 236 -29.81 -5.65 24.54
CA ALA A 236 -30.78 -6.55 23.92
C ALA A 236 -31.05 -7.78 24.81
N ALA A 237 -31.74 -7.55 25.93
CA ALA A 237 -32.36 -8.58 26.76
C ALA A 237 -33.80 -8.19 27.10
#